data_AF-A0A2D8B2K6-F1
#
_entry.id   AF-A0A2D8B2K6-F1
#
_cell.length_a   1.000
_cell.length_b   1.000
_cell.length_c   1.000
_cell.angle_alpha   90.00
_cell.angle_beta   90.00
_cell.angle_gamma   90.00
#
_symmetry.space_group_name_H-M   'P 1'
#
loop_
_entity.id
_entity.type
_entity.pdbx_description
1 polymer ?
#
loop_
_entity_poly.entity_id
_entity_poly.type
_entity_poly.pdbx_seq_one_letter_code
_entity_poly.pdbx_strand_id
1 'polypeptide(L)'
;MVDTGINRLGVAPSELRDPAIQTLDVEVLMSHLSSAEEDTPANAAQLATFRAAMPLVPHRATSFANSAGIALGADFHCNLTRPGLALYGGVPTPDLADHIRQVAFPQAAIIHIHDLNAGDTVGYNREFTASGPMRVGTVSIGYADGFLRSWGAKGFLLHEGRKLRLLGKVSMDMVVVDLGDAPDAAVGDWLDVPYHLPDAAQHSGLSQYELLTTLGNRFARIASADCANNAASAKRNAAQH
;
A
#
# COMPACT_ATOMS: atom_id res chain seq x y z
N MET A 1 15.36 6.40 22.13
CA MET A 1 13.99 5.85 22.02
C MET A 1 13.69 5.09 23.30
N VAL A 2 12.51 5.30 23.89
CA VAL A 2 12.04 4.59 25.08
C VAL A 2 11.13 3.45 24.63
N ASP A 3 11.29 2.26 25.17
CA ASP A 3 10.33 1.18 24.96
C ASP A 3 9.18 1.33 25.97
N THR A 4 7.99 1.63 25.48
CA THR A 4 6.79 1.79 26.33
C THR A 4 5.82 0.62 26.18
N GLY A 5 6.27 -0.52 25.66
CA GLY A 5 5.49 -1.76 25.63
C GLY A 5 5.43 -2.48 24.28
N ILE A 6 6.15 -2.01 23.25
CA ILE A 6 6.27 -2.80 22.01
C ILE A 6 7.22 -3.99 22.23
N ASN A 7 8.23 -3.84 23.10
CA ASN A 7 9.25 -4.85 23.36
C ASN A 7 10.02 -5.26 22.10
N ARG A 8 10.31 -4.29 21.22
CA ARG A 8 11.01 -4.50 19.94
C ARG A 8 12.30 -3.71 19.84
N LEU A 9 12.27 -2.43 20.20
CA LEU A 9 13.40 -1.53 20.15
C LEU A 9 13.16 -0.38 21.14
N GLY A 10 14.20 -0.01 21.87
CA GLY A 10 14.17 1.10 22.81
C GLY A 10 14.82 0.72 24.14
N VAL A 11 15.15 1.73 24.92
CA VAL A 11 15.66 1.57 26.29
C VAL A 11 14.46 1.36 27.21
N ALA A 12 14.54 0.41 28.14
CA ALA A 12 13.48 0.19 29.10
C ALA A 12 13.39 1.38 30.07
N PRO A 13 12.19 1.76 30.57
CA PRO A 13 12.04 2.90 31.48
C PRO A 13 12.92 2.82 32.74
N SER A 14 13.19 1.60 33.24
CA SER A 14 14.06 1.34 34.38
C SER A 14 15.53 1.69 34.15
N GLU A 15 15.97 1.73 32.89
CA GLU A 15 17.37 1.94 32.49
C GLU A 15 17.64 3.40 32.13
N LEU A 16 16.61 4.25 32.02
CA LEU A 16 16.76 5.62 31.53
C LEU A 16 17.70 6.49 32.38
N ARG A 17 17.90 6.13 33.66
CA ARG A 17 18.83 6.83 34.57
C ARG A 17 20.29 6.39 34.42
N ASP A 18 20.60 5.48 33.48
CA ASP A 18 21.97 5.08 33.21
C ASP A 18 22.85 6.32 32.92
N PRO A 19 24.01 6.48 33.58
CA PRO A 19 24.87 7.65 33.40
C PRO A 19 25.25 7.91 31.94
N ALA A 20 25.42 6.88 31.11
CA ALA A 20 25.71 7.06 29.70
C ALA A 20 24.56 7.76 28.96
N ILE A 21 23.31 7.41 29.28
CA ILE A 21 22.11 8.06 28.71
C ILE A 21 22.00 9.50 29.19
N GLN A 22 22.31 9.75 30.47
CA GLN A 22 22.23 11.08 31.06
C GLN A 22 23.23 12.07 30.47
N THR A 23 24.29 11.60 29.79
CA THR A 23 25.26 12.46 29.09
C THR A 23 24.86 12.84 27.66
N LEU A 24 23.77 12.27 27.13
CA LEU A 24 23.34 12.54 25.75
C LEU A 24 22.69 13.92 25.63
N ASP A 25 23.02 14.66 24.56
CA ASP A 25 22.22 15.81 24.10
C ASP A 25 21.05 15.29 23.25
N VAL A 26 19.91 15.02 23.89
CA VAL A 26 18.75 14.42 23.24
C VAL A 26 17.90 15.49 22.57
N GLU A 27 17.93 15.54 21.24
CA GLU A 27 17.04 16.41 20.47
C GLU A 27 15.58 15.96 20.61
N VAL A 28 15.31 14.68 20.39
CA VAL A 28 13.94 14.13 20.45
C VAL A 28 13.90 12.88 21.32
N LEU A 29 13.18 12.95 22.44
CA LEU A 29 12.78 11.76 23.17
C LEU A 29 11.55 11.16 22.47
N MET A 30 11.62 9.89 22.11
CA MET A 30 10.56 9.26 21.33
C MET A 30 10.20 7.86 21.82
N SER A 31 8.95 7.49 21.61
CA SER A 31 8.44 6.11 21.66
C SER A 31 7.52 5.85 20.47
N HIS A 32 6.98 4.63 20.36
CA HIS A 32 6.10 4.18 19.29
C HIS A 32 4.91 3.43 19.86
N LEU A 33 3.73 3.66 19.30
CA LEU A 33 2.49 2.96 19.67
C LEU A 33 2.46 1.55 19.05
N SER A 34 2.02 0.56 19.81
CA SER A 34 1.84 -0.82 19.33
C SER A 34 0.51 -1.04 18.61
N SER A 35 -0.53 -0.35 19.06
CA SER A 35 -1.93 -0.71 18.78
C SER A 35 -2.77 0.50 18.39
N ALA A 36 -2.14 1.50 17.77
CA ALA A 36 -2.79 2.75 17.43
C ALA A 36 -3.87 2.65 16.34
N GLU A 37 -3.93 1.52 15.63
CA GLU A 37 -4.96 1.22 14.63
C GLU A 37 -6.29 0.77 15.28
N GLU A 38 -6.26 0.43 16.57
CA GLU A 38 -7.39 -0.11 17.33
C GLU A 38 -7.68 0.77 18.56
N ASP A 39 -8.96 0.92 18.93
CA ASP A 39 -9.33 1.57 20.20
C ASP A 39 -9.14 0.60 21.37
N THR A 40 -7.97 0.70 22.01
CA THR A 40 -7.60 -0.20 23.12
C THR A 40 -7.03 0.58 24.32
N PRO A 41 -7.23 0.08 25.56
CA PRO A 41 -6.60 0.65 26.75
C PRO A 41 -5.06 0.68 26.68
N ALA A 42 -4.45 -0.15 25.83
CA ALA A 42 -3.00 -0.20 25.67
C ALA A 42 -2.45 1.15 25.18
N ASN A 43 -3.17 1.87 24.30
CA ASN A 43 -2.72 3.17 23.79
C ASN A 43 -2.53 4.19 24.93
N ALA A 44 -3.52 4.28 25.83
CA ALA A 44 -3.44 5.15 27.00
C ALA A 44 -2.35 4.70 28.00
N ALA A 45 -2.19 3.39 28.20
CA ALA A 45 -1.15 2.85 29.08
C ALA A 45 0.28 3.14 28.55
N GLN A 46 0.51 3.00 27.25
CA GLN A 46 1.78 3.36 26.62
C GLN A 46 2.06 4.86 26.73
N LEU A 47 1.04 5.71 26.52
CA LEU A 47 1.16 7.16 26.68
C LEU A 47 1.51 7.53 28.13
N ALA A 48 0.87 6.92 29.13
CA ALA A 48 1.18 7.13 30.54
C ALA A 48 2.62 6.74 30.88
N THR A 49 3.09 5.60 30.36
CA THR A 49 4.47 5.15 30.51
C THR A 49 5.46 6.13 29.87
N PHE A 50 5.13 6.62 28.66
CA PHE A 50 5.96 7.60 27.98
C PHE A 50 6.04 8.92 28.74
N ARG A 51 4.91 9.44 29.24
CA ARG A 51 4.84 10.65 30.07
C ARG A 51 5.66 10.51 31.35
N ALA A 52 5.65 9.34 31.99
CA ALA A 52 6.46 9.06 33.17
C ALA A 52 7.97 9.00 32.87
N ALA A 53 8.35 8.63 31.64
CA ALA A 53 9.74 8.58 31.19
C ALA A 53 10.31 9.96 30.81
N MET A 54 9.49 10.89 30.31
CA MET A 54 9.91 12.24 29.91
C MET A 54 10.79 12.97 30.94
N PRO A 55 10.44 13.05 32.24
CA PRO A 55 11.27 13.76 33.22
C PRO A 55 12.57 13.02 33.59
N LEU A 56 12.77 11.78 33.13
CA LEU A 56 13.95 10.98 33.46
C LEU A 56 15.14 11.24 32.52
N VAL A 57 14.91 11.88 31.37
CA VAL A 57 15.92 12.14 30.36
C VAL A 57 15.81 13.61 29.92
N PRO A 58 16.85 14.45 30.08
CA PRO A 58 16.85 15.79 29.51
C PRO A 58 16.68 15.73 27.97
N HIS A 59 15.75 16.50 27.41
CA HIS A 59 15.48 16.51 25.96
C HIS A 59 14.86 17.84 25.50
N ARG A 60 14.90 18.12 24.19
CA ARG A 60 14.35 19.35 23.59
C ARG A 60 12.91 19.19 23.08
N ALA A 61 12.58 18.03 22.51
CA ALA A 61 11.25 17.74 21.99
C ALA A 61 10.83 16.28 22.23
N THR A 62 9.53 16.01 22.08
CA THR A 62 8.93 14.69 22.25
C THR A 62 8.21 14.23 20.98
N SER A 63 8.23 12.92 20.73
CA SER A 63 7.53 12.33 19.57
C SER A 63 6.96 10.95 19.87
N PHE A 64 5.66 10.77 19.60
CA PHE A 64 4.95 9.54 19.97
C PHE A 64 4.07 8.99 18.84
N ALA A 65 3.13 9.79 18.34
CA ALA A 65 2.18 9.38 17.31
C ALA A 65 2.86 9.00 15.97
N ASN A 66 2.56 7.78 15.51
CA ASN A 66 2.69 7.37 14.10
C ASN A 66 1.43 7.78 13.31
N SER A 67 1.25 7.31 12.07
CA SER A 67 0.08 7.68 11.24
C SER A 67 -1.25 7.46 11.98
N ALA A 68 -1.46 6.29 12.56
CA ALA A 68 -2.68 5.95 13.27
C ALA A 68 -2.82 6.75 14.58
N GLY A 69 -1.71 6.93 15.31
CA GLY A 69 -1.68 7.68 16.57
C GLY A 69 -2.05 9.15 16.44
N ILE A 70 -2.03 9.73 15.24
CA ILE A 70 -2.53 11.09 14.98
C ILE A 70 -4.05 11.14 15.20
N ALA A 71 -4.78 10.08 14.87
CA ALA A 71 -6.24 10.01 15.02
C ALA A 71 -6.70 9.84 16.48
N LEU A 72 -5.82 9.38 17.38
CA LEU A 72 -6.14 9.17 18.81
C LEU A 72 -6.33 10.46 19.62
N GLY A 73 -6.12 11.63 19.00
CA GLY A 73 -6.33 12.95 19.60
C GLY A 73 -5.05 13.68 20.00
N ALA A 74 -5.20 14.96 20.30
CA ALA A 74 -4.09 15.91 20.53
C ALA A 74 -3.12 15.46 21.65
N ASP A 75 -3.64 14.73 22.63
CA ASP A 75 -2.88 14.18 23.75
C ASP A 75 -1.73 13.24 23.33
N PHE A 76 -1.84 12.62 22.15
CA PHE A 76 -0.85 11.69 21.59
C PHE A 76 0.16 12.37 20.66
N HIS A 77 -0.11 13.61 20.23
CA HIS A 77 0.68 14.26 19.17
C HIS A 77 2.09 14.65 19.61
N CYS A 78 2.26 14.94 20.90
CA CYS A 78 3.53 15.45 21.45
C CYS A 78 4.00 16.71 20.68
N ASN A 79 5.30 16.98 20.63
CA ASN A 79 5.83 18.08 19.82
C ASN A 79 5.91 17.71 18.32
N LEU A 80 6.12 16.44 18.00
CA LEU A 80 6.34 15.95 16.64
C LEU A 80 5.55 14.66 16.38
N THR A 81 4.69 14.68 15.36
CA THR A 81 4.04 13.49 14.80
C THR A 81 4.90 12.87 13.70
N ARG A 82 4.74 11.57 13.44
CA ARG A 82 5.53 10.81 12.46
C ARG A 82 4.63 10.02 11.50
N PRO A 83 3.84 10.69 10.64
CA PRO A 83 3.03 10.00 9.64
C PRO A 83 3.95 9.30 8.64
N GLY A 84 3.72 8.00 8.44
CA GLY A 84 4.36 7.17 7.42
C GLY A 84 3.35 6.80 6.36
N LEU A 85 2.58 5.74 6.60
CA LEU A 85 1.52 5.25 5.69
C LEU A 85 0.59 6.35 5.17
N ALA A 86 0.15 7.26 6.05
CA ALA A 86 -0.79 8.32 5.69
C ALA A 86 -0.22 9.30 4.64
N LEU A 87 1.10 9.54 4.64
CA LEU A 87 1.74 10.37 3.61
C LEU A 87 1.72 9.72 2.23
N TYR A 88 1.64 8.39 2.19
CA TYR A 88 1.66 7.60 0.97
C TYR A 88 0.27 7.06 0.60
N GLY A 89 -0.79 7.73 1.06
CA GLY A 89 -2.16 7.45 0.68
C GLY A 89 -2.78 6.21 1.32
N GLY A 90 -2.11 5.58 2.28
CA GLY A 90 -2.70 4.47 3.03
C GLY A 90 -3.46 4.97 4.26
N VAL A 91 -4.58 4.32 4.55
CA VAL A 91 -5.55 4.74 5.58
C VAL A 91 -5.40 3.84 6.79
N PRO A 92 -4.69 4.26 7.86
CA PRO A 92 -4.42 3.40 9.00
C PRO A 92 -5.65 3.18 9.90
N THR A 93 -6.60 4.12 9.91
CA THR A 93 -7.87 4.03 10.65
C THR A 93 -9.01 4.65 9.83
N PRO A 94 -10.26 4.20 10.02
CA PRO A 94 -11.42 4.76 9.31
C PRO A 94 -11.57 6.28 9.50
N ASP A 95 -11.21 6.81 10.67
CA ASP A 95 -11.31 8.25 10.99
C ASP A 95 -10.44 9.14 10.08
N LEU A 96 -9.43 8.56 9.41
CA LEU A 96 -8.56 9.29 8.48
C LEU A 96 -8.94 9.10 7.01
N ALA A 97 -9.98 8.32 6.70
CA ALA A 97 -10.36 7.98 5.33
C ALA A 97 -10.66 9.24 4.48
N ASP A 98 -11.39 10.21 5.05
CA ASP A 98 -11.76 11.45 4.35
C ASP A 98 -10.60 12.47 4.25
N HIS A 99 -9.49 12.22 4.95
CA HIS A 99 -8.33 13.12 5.03
C HIS A 99 -7.15 12.65 4.17
N ILE A 100 -7.14 11.38 3.79
CA ILE A 100 -6.02 10.76 3.07
C ILE A 100 -6.45 10.48 1.64
N ARG A 101 -5.62 10.88 0.68
CA ARG A 101 -5.84 10.64 -0.75
C ARG A 101 -4.86 9.61 -1.27
N GLN A 102 -5.32 8.74 -2.17
CA GLN A 102 -4.43 7.84 -2.90
C GLN A 102 -3.37 8.63 -3.69
N VAL A 103 -2.13 8.16 -3.66
CA VAL A 103 -0.99 8.81 -4.34
C VAL A 103 -0.29 7.92 -5.38
N ALA A 104 -0.62 6.62 -5.41
CA ALA A 104 -0.01 5.66 -6.32
C ALA A 104 -1.08 5.04 -7.24
N PHE A 105 -0.86 5.08 -8.55
CA PHE A 105 -1.79 4.61 -9.57
C PHE A 105 -1.04 3.73 -10.58
N PRO A 106 -0.75 2.46 -10.24
CA PRO A 106 -0.06 1.56 -11.16
C PRO A 106 -0.95 1.24 -12.37
N GLN A 107 -0.36 1.28 -13.56
CA GLN A 107 -1.01 0.92 -14.81
C GLN A 107 -0.10 -0.02 -15.60
N ALA A 108 -0.70 -0.86 -16.45
CA ALA A 108 0.04 -1.75 -17.34
C ALA A 108 -0.66 -1.90 -18.70
N ALA A 109 0.13 -2.06 -19.76
CA ALA A 109 -0.39 -2.11 -21.12
C ALA A 109 -0.77 -3.54 -21.56
N ILE A 110 -1.82 -3.64 -22.38
CA ILE A 110 -2.13 -4.84 -23.16
C ILE A 110 -1.06 -5.00 -24.23
N ILE A 111 -0.35 -6.13 -24.23
CA ILE A 111 0.74 -6.42 -25.18
C ILE A 111 0.35 -7.42 -26.26
N HIS A 112 -0.74 -8.16 -26.06
CA HIS A 112 -1.24 -9.13 -27.02
C HIS A 112 -2.74 -9.39 -26.83
N ILE A 113 -3.47 -9.63 -27.91
CA ILE A 113 -4.88 -10.01 -27.90
C ILE A 113 -5.07 -11.19 -28.83
N HIS A 114 -5.82 -12.20 -28.38
CA HIS A 114 -6.23 -13.35 -29.18
C HIS A 114 -7.57 -13.90 -28.71
N ASP A 115 -8.15 -14.78 -29.52
CA ASP A 115 -9.41 -15.47 -29.22
C ASP A 115 -9.14 -16.88 -28.70
N LEU A 116 -9.95 -17.31 -27.74
CA LEU A 116 -10.04 -18.67 -27.22
C LEU A 116 -11.33 -19.33 -27.69
N ASN A 117 -11.26 -20.63 -27.91
CA ASN A 117 -12.41 -21.49 -28.15
C ASN A 117 -12.85 -22.20 -26.86
N ALA A 118 -14.04 -22.80 -26.89
CA ALA A 118 -14.48 -23.67 -25.81
C ALA A 118 -13.48 -24.81 -25.58
N GLY A 119 -13.06 -25.01 -24.32
CA GLY A 119 -12.09 -26.02 -23.91
C GLY A 119 -10.62 -25.54 -23.91
N ASP A 120 -10.31 -24.38 -24.49
CA ASP A 120 -8.98 -23.80 -24.38
C ASP A 120 -8.68 -23.40 -22.93
N THR A 121 -7.41 -23.49 -22.54
CA THR A 121 -6.98 -23.26 -21.15
C THR A 121 -5.96 -22.12 -21.06
N VAL A 122 -5.95 -21.41 -19.94
CA VAL A 122 -5.10 -20.23 -19.74
C VAL A 122 -4.12 -20.43 -18.58
N GLY A 123 -2.85 -20.13 -18.85
CA GLY A 123 -1.80 -20.02 -17.84
C GLY A 123 -1.35 -21.33 -17.20
N TYR A 124 -0.56 -21.21 -16.13
CA TYR A 124 0.06 -22.34 -15.46
C TYR A 124 -0.96 -23.26 -14.78
N ASN A 125 -0.76 -24.57 -14.94
CA ASN A 125 -1.63 -25.64 -14.42
C ASN A 125 -3.05 -25.65 -14.97
N ARG A 126 -3.34 -24.83 -16.00
CA ARG A 126 -4.64 -24.80 -16.68
C ARG A 126 -5.81 -24.57 -15.71
N GLU A 127 -5.63 -23.67 -14.72
CA GLU A 127 -6.66 -23.39 -13.71
C GLU A 127 -7.90 -22.71 -14.29
N PHE A 128 -7.76 -22.07 -15.45
CA PHE A 128 -8.89 -21.54 -16.19
C PHE A 128 -9.07 -22.33 -17.50
N THR A 129 -10.33 -22.70 -17.77
CA THR A 129 -10.79 -23.31 -19.01
C THR A 129 -11.94 -22.49 -19.57
N ALA A 130 -11.84 -22.06 -20.83
CA ALA A 130 -12.88 -21.30 -21.50
C ALA A 130 -14.13 -22.17 -21.72
N SER A 131 -15.30 -21.69 -21.30
CA SER A 131 -16.58 -22.36 -21.51
C SER A 131 -17.18 -22.11 -22.90
N GLY A 132 -16.64 -21.14 -23.64
CA GLY A 132 -17.13 -20.71 -24.94
C GLY A 132 -16.11 -19.80 -25.64
N PRO A 133 -16.44 -19.28 -26.83
CA PRO A 133 -15.62 -18.29 -27.51
C PRO A 133 -15.38 -17.06 -26.63
N MET A 134 -14.13 -16.66 -26.46
CA MET A 134 -13.76 -15.54 -25.59
C MET A 134 -12.55 -14.79 -26.14
N ARG A 135 -12.64 -13.46 -26.17
CA ARG A 135 -11.52 -12.58 -26.51
C ARG A 135 -10.73 -12.26 -25.26
N VAL A 136 -9.41 -12.45 -25.29
CA VAL A 136 -8.54 -12.26 -24.12
C VAL A 136 -7.35 -11.35 -24.43
N GLY A 137 -6.86 -10.65 -23.41
CA GLY A 137 -5.69 -9.78 -23.48
C GLY A 137 -4.58 -10.26 -22.56
N THR A 138 -3.35 -10.30 -23.05
CA THR A 138 -2.14 -10.45 -22.21
C THR A 138 -1.64 -9.06 -21.82
N VAL A 139 -1.39 -8.86 -20.54
CA VAL A 139 -1.01 -7.56 -19.95
C VAL A 139 0.39 -7.68 -19.35
N SER A 140 1.24 -6.69 -19.59
CA SER A 140 2.63 -6.65 -19.14
C SER A 140 2.76 -6.24 -17.66
N ILE A 141 2.25 -7.09 -16.78
CA ILE A 141 2.40 -6.96 -15.33
C ILE A 141 2.40 -8.33 -14.68
N GLY A 142 3.28 -8.56 -13.72
CA GLY A 142 3.31 -9.81 -12.95
C GLY A 142 3.88 -9.66 -11.55
N TYR A 143 4.14 -10.80 -10.91
CA TYR A 143 4.59 -10.80 -9.52
C TYR A 143 6.00 -10.23 -9.34
N ALA A 144 6.84 -10.18 -10.38
CA ALA A 144 8.14 -9.52 -10.32
C ALA A 144 8.04 -7.99 -10.30
N ASP A 145 6.89 -7.44 -10.68
CA ASP A 145 6.58 -6.01 -10.59
C ASP A 145 5.91 -5.66 -9.24
N GLY A 146 5.48 -6.67 -8.47
CA GLY A 146 4.72 -6.49 -7.24
C GLY A 146 3.21 -6.70 -7.40
N PHE A 147 2.73 -7.14 -8.58
CA PHE A 147 1.35 -7.60 -8.75
C PHE A 147 1.24 -9.05 -8.31
N LEU A 148 0.76 -9.26 -7.09
CA LEU A 148 1.01 -10.50 -6.36
C LEU A 148 0.20 -11.69 -6.90
N ARG A 149 0.77 -12.88 -6.76
CA ARG A 149 0.09 -14.13 -7.14
C ARG A 149 -1.23 -14.37 -6.41
N SER A 150 -1.37 -13.88 -5.19
CA SER A 150 -2.60 -13.99 -4.40
C SER A 150 -3.80 -13.28 -5.04
N TRP A 151 -3.56 -12.34 -5.96
CA TRP A 151 -4.64 -11.64 -6.67
C TRP A 151 -5.31 -12.53 -7.73
N GLY A 152 -4.64 -13.55 -8.26
CA GLY A 152 -5.10 -14.25 -9.48
C GLY A 152 -6.52 -14.81 -9.45
N ALA A 153 -6.95 -15.40 -8.33
CA ALA A 153 -8.23 -16.12 -8.27
C ALA A 153 -9.48 -15.20 -8.31
N LYS A 154 -9.35 -13.94 -7.91
CA LYS A 154 -10.46 -12.97 -7.86
C LYS A 154 -10.08 -11.58 -8.41
N GLY A 155 -8.88 -11.48 -8.97
CA GLY A 155 -8.29 -10.24 -9.42
C GLY A 155 -8.97 -9.72 -10.67
N PHE A 156 -8.88 -8.42 -10.84
CA PHE A 156 -9.28 -7.74 -12.06
C PHE A 156 -8.32 -6.58 -12.33
N LEU A 157 -8.28 -6.15 -13.58
CA LEU A 157 -7.76 -4.84 -13.98
C LEU A 157 -8.94 -3.97 -14.43
N LEU A 158 -8.70 -2.67 -14.62
CA LEU A 158 -9.74 -1.75 -15.07
C LEU A 158 -9.38 -1.17 -16.43
N HIS A 159 -10.34 -1.24 -17.37
CA HIS A 159 -10.28 -0.48 -18.61
C HIS A 159 -11.36 0.59 -18.59
N GLU A 160 -10.97 1.86 -18.37
CA GLU A 160 -11.92 2.98 -18.30
C GLU A 160 -13.04 2.73 -17.27
N GLY A 161 -12.66 2.19 -16.10
CA GLY A 161 -13.59 1.83 -15.03
C GLY A 161 -14.31 0.48 -15.20
N ARG A 162 -14.22 -0.17 -16.37
CA ARG A 162 -14.79 -1.49 -16.61
C ARG A 162 -13.87 -2.58 -16.05
N LYS A 163 -14.41 -3.51 -15.27
CA LYS A 163 -13.63 -4.59 -14.64
C LYS A 163 -13.33 -5.71 -15.64
N LEU A 164 -12.05 -5.96 -15.88
CA LEU A 164 -11.56 -7.05 -16.70
C LEU A 164 -10.98 -8.14 -15.79
N ARG A 165 -11.70 -9.25 -15.68
CA ARG A 165 -11.34 -10.36 -14.79
C ARG A 165 -10.03 -11.02 -15.24
N LEU A 166 -9.18 -11.36 -14.29
CA LEU A 166 -7.99 -12.19 -14.56
C LEU A 166 -8.37 -13.66 -14.86
N LEU A 167 -7.66 -14.23 -15.83
CA LEU A 167 -7.82 -15.60 -16.28
C LEU A 167 -6.57 -16.42 -15.91
N GLY A 168 -6.74 -17.41 -15.05
CA GLY A 168 -5.65 -18.26 -14.58
C GLY A 168 -4.70 -17.56 -13.59
N LYS A 169 -3.47 -18.05 -13.49
CA LYS A 169 -2.48 -17.53 -12.53
C LYS A 169 -1.77 -16.29 -13.03
N VAL A 170 -1.43 -15.42 -12.09
CA VAL A 170 -0.41 -14.39 -12.29
C VAL A 170 0.97 -15.03 -12.52
N SER A 171 1.61 -14.68 -13.63
CA SER A 171 2.96 -15.11 -14.00
C SER A 171 4.01 -14.09 -13.56
N MET A 172 5.30 -14.36 -13.85
CA MET A 172 6.39 -13.48 -13.43
C MET A 172 6.22 -12.06 -13.95
N ASP A 173 5.86 -11.93 -15.23
CA ASP A 173 5.84 -10.66 -15.96
C ASP A 173 4.49 -10.38 -16.64
N MET A 174 3.53 -11.30 -16.54
CA MET A 174 2.29 -11.24 -17.30
C MET A 174 1.06 -11.77 -16.55
N VAL A 175 -0.09 -11.19 -16.89
CA VAL A 175 -1.42 -11.70 -16.58
C VAL A 175 -2.25 -11.77 -17.86
N VAL A 176 -3.29 -12.59 -17.84
CA VAL A 176 -4.29 -12.66 -18.91
C VAL A 176 -5.61 -12.15 -18.36
N VAL A 177 -6.31 -11.32 -19.12
CA VAL A 177 -7.62 -10.77 -18.76
C VAL A 177 -8.68 -11.10 -19.81
N ASP A 178 -9.92 -11.26 -19.35
CA ASP A 178 -11.11 -11.38 -20.17
C ASP A 178 -11.48 -10.00 -20.74
N LEU A 179 -11.62 -9.89 -22.07
CA LEU A 179 -11.97 -8.65 -22.76
C LEU A 179 -13.45 -8.59 -23.17
N GLY A 180 -14.30 -9.51 -22.70
CA GLY A 180 -15.73 -9.54 -23.04
C GLY A 180 -16.46 -8.22 -22.75
N ASP A 181 -16.12 -7.56 -21.64
CA ASP A 181 -16.70 -6.27 -21.25
C ASP A 181 -15.98 -5.06 -21.86
N ALA A 182 -14.94 -5.27 -22.67
CA ALA A 182 -14.18 -4.24 -23.38
C ALA A 182 -13.87 -4.65 -24.83
N PRO A 183 -14.89 -4.75 -25.69
CA PRO A 183 -14.71 -5.14 -27.10
C PRO A 183 -13.86 -4.16 -27.91
N ASP A 184 -13.80 -2.91 -27.47
CA ASP A 184 -13.00 -1.80 -28.02
C ASP A 184 -11.53 -1.80 -27.58
N ALA A 185 -11.16 -2.59 -26.56
CA ALA A 185 -9.77 -2.66 -26.11
C ALA A 185 -8.83 -3.16 -27.22
N ALA A 186 -7.67 -2.54 -27.31
CA ALA A 186 -6.64 -2.81 -28.31
C ALA A 186 -5.26 -3.03 -27.66
N VAL A 187 -4.34 -3.63 -28.41
CA VAL A 187 -2.93 -3.71 -28.01
C VAL A 187 -2.38 -2.29 -27.87
N GLY A 188 -1.68 -2.03 -26.77
CA GLY A 188 -1.18 -0.70 -26.40
C GLY A 188 -2.08 0.05 -25.42
N ASP A 189 -3.33 -0.38 -25.22
CA ASP A 189 -4.20 0.24 -24.21
C ASP A 189 -3.70 -0.05 -22.80
N TRP A 190 -3.77 0.98 -21.95
CA TRP A 190 -3.37 0.92 -20.55
C TRP A 190 -4.55 0.53 -19.66
N LEU A 191 -4.29 -0.42 -18.77
CA LEU A 191 -5.24 -0.87 -17.76
C LEU A 191 -4.79 -0.41 -16.39
N ASP A 192 -5.73 0.07 -15.57
CA ASP A 192 -5.44 0.43 -14.19
C ASP A 192 -5.42 -0.81 -13.30
N VAL A 193 -4.46 -0.85 -12.39
CA VAL A 193 -4.47 -1.78 -11.27
C VAL A 193 -5.37 -1.18 -10.17
N PRO A 194 -6.37 -1.90 -9.63
CA PRO A 194 -7.22 -1.41 -8.55
C PRO A 194 -6.43 -1.33 -7.24
N TYR A 195 -5.65 -0.26 -7.09
CA TYR A 195 -4.62 -0.12 -6.06
C TYR A 195 -4.98 0.84 -4.93
N HIS A 196 -6.28 1.09 -4.73
CA HIS A 196 -6.77 1.75 -3.51
C HIS A 196 -6.38 0.88 -2.31
N LEU A 197 -5.44 1.37 -1.49
CA LEU A 197 -4.70 0.53 -0.54
C LEU A 197 -5.57 -0.24 0.44
N PRO A 198 -6.63 0.33 1.05
CA PRO A 198 -7.54 -0.43 1.91
C PRO A 198 -8.17 -1.64 1.20
N ASP A 199 -8.69 -1.43 -0.01
CA ASP A 199 -9.35 -2.49 -0.78
C ASP A 199 -8.35 -3.53 -1.27
N ALA A 200 -7.20 -3.07 -1.76
CA ALA A 200 -6.11 -3.92 -2.23
C ALA A 200 -5.54 -4.78 -1.08
N ALA A 201 -5.44 -4.23 0.14
CA ALA A 201 -4.99 -4.96 1.32
C ALA A 201 -5.99 -6.08 1.66
N GLN A 202 -7.28 -5.76 1.71
CA GLN A 202 -8.34 -6.74 1.93
C GLN A 202 -8.35 -7.84 0.86
N HIS A 203 -8.14 -7.47 -0.41
CA HIS A 203 -8.12 -8.42 -1.52
C HIS A 203 -6.90 -9.34 -1.50
N SER A 204 -5.72 -8.79 -1.20
CA SER A 204 -4.44 -9.47 -1.30
C SER A 204 -4.04 -10.27 -0.06
N GLY A 205 -4.60 -9.90 1.09
CA GLY A 205 -4.18 -10.39 2.42
C GLY A 205 -2.90 -9.73 2.95
N LEU A 206 -2.29 -8.80 2.20
CA LEU A 206 -1.14 -8.03 2.68
C LEU A 206 -1.58 -6.75 3.39
N SER A 207 -0.70 -6.21 4.22
CA SER A 207 -0.88 -4.86 4.76
C SER A 207 -0.74 -3.79 3.66
N GLN A 208 -1.32 -2.62 3.92
CA GLN A 208 -1.17 -1.46 3.04
C GLN A 208 0.30 -1.02 2.89
N TYR A 209 1.11 -1.21 3.94
CA TYR A 209 2.55 -0.96 3.90
C TYR A 209 3.23 -1.90 2.91
N GLU A 210 2.95 -3.20 3.02
CA GLU A 210 3.56 -4.21 2.16
C GLU A 210 3.22 -3.98 0.69
N LEU A 211 1.97 -3.60 0.38
CA LEU A 211 1.59 -3.23 -1.00
C LEU A 211 2.52 -2.14 -1.55
N LEU A 212 2.66 -1.02 -0.83
CA LEU A 212 3.54 0.07 -1.25
C LEU A 212 5.00 -0.36 -1.41
N THR A 213 5.53 -1.15 -0.47
CA THR A 213 6.95 -1.55 -0.47
C THR A 213 7.25 -2.68 -1.45
N THR A 214 6.24 -3.43 -1.90
CA THR A 214 6.43 -4.55 -2.84
C THR A 214 6.38 -4.09 -4.31
N LEU A 215 5.94 -2.85 -4.59
CA LEU A 215 6.02 -2.27 -5.93
C LEU A 215 7.48 -2.22 -6.39
N GLY A 216 7.81 -3.06 -7.37
CA GLY A 216 9.16 -3.30 -7.83
C GLY A 216 9.80 -2.11 -8.55
N ASN A 217 11.08 -2.26 -8.86
CA ASN A 217 11.87 -1.25 -9.58
C ASN A 217 11.67 -1.26 -11.10
N ARG A 218 10.86 -2.18 -11.62
CA ARG A 218 10.56 -2.30 -13.07
C ARG A 218 9.55 -1.28 -13.57
N PHE A 219 8.79 -0.66 -12.67
CA PHE A 219 7.89 0.43 -13.02
C PHE A 219 8.67 1.69 -13.40
N ALA A 220 8.30 2.30 -14.52
CA ALA A 220 8.57 3.71 -14.75
C ALA A 220 7.76 4.54 -13.74
N ARG A 221 8.42 5.47 -13.03
CA ARG A 221 7.78 6.31 -12.00
C ARG A 221 7.65 7.73 -12.52
N ILE A 222 6.42 8.20 -12.62
CA ILE A 222 6.07 9.55 -13.09
C ILE A 222 5.36 10.27 -11.94
N ALA A 223 5.94 11.37 -11.49
CA ALA A 223 5.28 12.25 -10.53
C ALA A 223 4.43 13.29 -11.27
N SER A 224 3.20 13.51 -10.80
CA SER A 224 2.32 14.56 -11.32
C SER A 224 1.76 15.40 -10.17
N ALA A 225 1.74 16.72 -10.37
CA ALA A 225 1.11 17.66 -9.45
C ALA A 225 -0.43 17.57 -9.48
N ASP A 226 -1.02 17.06 -10.58
CA ASP A 226 -2.46 16.99 -10.80
C ASP A 226 -2.96 15.54 -10.72
N CYS A 227 -3.05 14.98 -9.51
CA CYS A 227 -3.59 13.62 -9.33
C CYS A 227 -5.08 13.51 -9.69
N ALA A 228 -5.86 14.60 -9.67
CA ALA A 228 -7.30 14.56 -9.94
C ALA A 228 -7.67 14.45 -11.44
N ASN A 229 -6.77 14.81 -12.36
CA ASN A 229 -7.06 14.89 -13.81
C ASN A 229 -6.26 13.88 -14.67
N ASN A 230 -5.40 13.06 -14.08
CA ASN A 230 -4.32 12.41 -14.82
C ASN A 230 -4.58 10.99 -15.37
N ALA A 231 -5.68 10.33 -14.99
CA ALA A 231 -6.06 9.06 -15.62
C ALA A 231 -6.25 9.19 -17.15
N ALA A 232 -6.51 10.40 -17.65
CA ALA A 232 -6.62 10.71 -19.08
C ALA A 232 -5.35 11.32 -19.73
N SER A 233 -4.40 11.85 -18.96
CA SER A 233 -3.26 12.61 -19.50
C SER A 233 -1.98 11.79 -19.68
N ALA A 234 -1.76 10.75 -18.85
CA ALA A 234 -0.66 9.80 -19.02
C ALA A 234 -0.71 9.07 -20.39
N LYS A 235 -1.91 8.97 -20.99
CA LYS A 235 -2.16 8.39 -22.32
C LYS A 235 -1.49 9.16 -23.48
N ARG A 236 -1.11 10.44 -23.33
CA ARG A 236 -0.60 11.26 -24.46
C ARG A 236 0.92 11.26 -24.62
N ASN A 237 1.67 11.09 -23.53
CA ASN A 237 3.15 11.21 -23.60
C ASN A 237 3.86 9.90 -23.96
N ALA A 238 3.18 8.75 -23.94
CA ALA A 238 3.78 7.46 -24.30
C ALA A 238 3.65 7.12 -25.81
N ALA A 239 2.84 7.84 -26.58
CA ALA A 239 2.73 7.66 -28.03
C ALA A 239 3.86 8.39 -28.82
N GLN A 240 4.88 8.91 -28.12
CA GLN A 240 5.98 9.66 -28.71
C GLN A 240 7.36 8.99 -28.58
N HIS A 241 7.44 7.75 -28.06
CA HIS A 241 8.69 6.99 -27.98
C HIS A 241 8.51 5.52 -28.40
#